data_AF-A0A928Y7K9-F1
#
_entry.id   AF-A0A928Y7K9-F1
#
_cell.length_a   1.000
_cell.length_b   1.000
_cell.length_c   1.000
_cell.angle_alpha   90.00
_cell.angle_beta   90.00
_cell.angle_gamma   90.00
#
_symmetry.space_group_name_H-M   'P 1'
#
loop_
_entity.id
_entity.type
_entity.pdbx_description
1 polymer ?
#
loop_
_entity_poly.entity_id
_entity_poly.type
_entity_poly.pdbx_seq_one_letter_code
_entity_poly.pdbx_strand_id
1 'polypeptide(L)'
;MSEQSYPDYVYRMLSEARALLAEDDFTAPDAAAICYEILGLVPGCQEASDLVLEAFNDPWVIRDNRKAIGHIIDEWDDRAWQQRRRLAFSFRTMCRWEGQYRQYNDEIDPEEVCPSDVKEMLEEGEYQLLQNYLLGEARGNEVVWSIFQEAIKRTSRPRAAMLWVAEQYANQGYFAESVEVLEELLVHYPQDGEARRLWAEVRWWRDHQEQIPWIPPRGKEDGRRFRHMMRQIDSDFAADEEAYMRPLPYVPPDADKLPPDFELPPPVQAELVAQVEEALADLEPEEEMLISRVDWGYLDKLERGDVSISDFPAWVQYLLLEIDDPDHLAWLKQYFLQRFSNPPIDEEEQ
;
A
#
# COMPACT_ATOMS: atom_id res chain seq x y z
N MET A 1 6.19 33.29 -7.54
CA MET A 1 5.12 32.35 -7.21
C MET A 1 4.02 33.16 -6.56
N SER A 2 2.81 33.19 -7.12
CA SER A 2 1.68 33.90 -6.51
C SER A 2 1.32 33.20 -5.21
N GLU A 3 1.28 33.91 -4.08
CA GLU A 3 0.69 33.40 -2.84
C GLU A 3 -0.76 32.98 -3.15
N GLN A 4 -1.02 31.68 -3.15
CA GLN A 4 -2.39 31.17 -3.19
C GLN A 4 -3.06 31.56 -1.89
N SER A 5 -4.04 32.46 -1.98
CA SER A 5 -4.86 32.86 -0.84
C SER A 5 -5.92 31.79 -0.60
N TYR A 6 -5.77 31.03 0.49
CA TYR A 6 -6.80 30.10 0.96
C TYR A 6 -7.78 30.80 1.93
N PRO A 7 -8.95 30.23 2.20
CA PRO A 7 -9.81 30.69 3.29
C PRO A 7 -9.13 30.57 4.66
N ASP A 8 -9.45 31.47 5.60
CA ASP A 8 -8.85 31.51 6.95
C ASP A 8 -8.90 30.17 7.71
N TYR A 9 -9.96 29.39 7.52
CA TYR A 9 -10.08 28.09 8.19
C TYR A 9 -9.03 27.09 7.70
N VAL A 10 -8.60 27.16 6.44
CA VAL A 10 -7.54 26.29 5.89
C VAL A 10 -6.20 26.63 6.52
N TYR A 11 -5.87 27.92 6.68
CA TYR A 11 -4.65 28.34 7.37
C TYR A 11 -4.62 27.89 8.83
N ARG A 12 -5.77 27.92 9.51
CA ARG A 12 -5.88 27.40 10.88
C ARG A 12 -5.62 25.89 10.94
N MET A 13 -6.21 25.10 10.03
CA MET A 13 -5.97 23.65 9.96
C MET A 13 -4.51 23.33 9.62
N LEU A 14 -3.89 24.06 8.70
CA LEU A 14 -2.46 23.93 8.38
C LEU A 14 -1.56 24.25 9.58
N SER A 15 -1.94 25.25 10.38
CA SER A 15 -1.23 25.56 11.62
C SER A 15 -1.38 24.47 12.68
N GLU A 16 -2.55 23.84 12.76
CA GLU A 16 -2.85 22.74 13.67
C GLU A 16 -2.06 21.48 13.30
N ALA A 17 -2.04 21.10 12.03
CA ALA A 17 -1.24 19.98 11.54
C ALA A 17 0.26 20.16 11.84
N ARG A 18 0.79 21.37 11.66
CA ARG A 18 2.19 21.69 12.03
C ARG A 18 2.44 21.58 13.53
N ALA A 19 1.49 22.04 14.35
CA ALA A 19 1.63 21.97 15.80
C ALA A 19 1.73 20.50 16.24
N LEU A 20 0.87 19.64 15.68
CA LEU A 20 0.92 18.20 15.91
C LEU A 20 2.27 17.61 15.48
N LEU A 21 2.81 17.94 14.31
CA LEU A 21 4.12 17.45 13.86
C LEU A 21 5.30 17.92 14.74
N ALA A 22 5.13 19.02 15.49
CA ALA A 22 6.14 19.52 16.40
C ALA A 22 6.07 18.88 17.80
N GLU A 23 5.03 18.08 18.08
CA GLU A 23 4.89 17.34 19.34
C GLU A 23 5.59 15.98 19.23
N ASP A 24 6.35 15.59 20.27
CA ASP A 24 7.07 14.31 20.33
C ASP A 24 6.15 13.10 20.69
N ASP A 25 4.83 13.21 20.50
CA ASP A 25 3.79 12.34 21.09
C ASP A 25 3.01 11.46 20.08
N PHE A 26 3.67 10.91 19.05
CA PHE A 26 3.04 9.98 18.07
C PHE A 26 1.84 10.57 17.29
N THR A 27 1.79 11.89 17.13
CA THR A 27 0.69 12.69 16.55
C THR A 27 0.75 12.80 15.02
N ALA A 28 1.80 12.31 14.38
CA ALA A 28 1.99 12.39 12.93
C ALA A 28 0.79 11.82 12.10
N PRO A 29 0.18 10.67 12.46
CA PRO A 29 -1.03 10.21 11.76
C PRO A 29 -2.21 11.19 11.85
N ASP A 30 -2.33 11.92 12.97
CA ASP A 30 -3.42 12.87 13.18
C ASP A 30 -3.15 14.18 12.41
N ALA A 31 -1.88 14.61 12.32
CA ALA A 31 -1.48 15.69 11.44
C ALA A 31 -1.80 15.36 9.96
N ALA A 32 -1.48 14.14 9.51
CA ALA A 32 -1.84 13.67 8.17
C ALA A 32 -3.37 13.66 7.95
N ALA A 33 -4.15 13.26 8.97
CA ALA A 33 -5.60 13.25 8.91
C ALA A 33 -6.19 14.64 8.61
N ILE A 34 -5.70 15.68 9.30
CA ILE A 34 -6.09 17.08 9.06
C ILE A 34 -5.69 17.51 7.64
N CYS A 35 -4.50 17.11 7.18
CA CYS A 35 -4.04 17.43 5.83
C CYS A 35 -4.93 16.80 4.75
N TYR A 36 -5.42 15.57 4.95
CA TYR A 36 -6.39 14.96 4.05
C TYR A 36 -7.75 15.67 4.06
N GLU A 37 -8.21 16.21 5.19
CA GLU A 37 -9.40 17.08 5.20
C GLU A 37 -9.17 18.34 4.37
N ILE A 38 -8.00 18.97 4.49
CA ILE A 38 -7.62 20.13 3.67
C ILE A 38 -7.60 19.74 2.19
N LEU A 39 -6.97 18.63 1.83
CA LEU A 39 -6.90 18.15 0.44
C LEU A 39 -8.28 17.79 -0.12
N GLY A 40 -9.22 17.35 0.72
CA GLY A 40 -10.61 17.17 0.32
C GLY A 40 -11.25 18.50 -0.09
N LEU A 41 -11.01 19.57 0.66
CA LEU A 41 -11.57 20.91 0.41
C LEU A 41 -10.83 21.68 -0.69
N VAL A 42 -9.50 21.52 -0.76
CA VAL A 42 -8.57 22.23 -1.65
C VAL A 42 -7.56 21.22 -2.21
N PRO A 43 -7.93 20.48 -3.28
CA PRO A 43 -7.12 19.35 -3.75
C PRO A 43 -5.76 19.70 -4.34
N GLY A 44 -5.50 20.98 -4.57
CA GLY A 44 -4.20 21.50 -5.04
C GLY A 44 -3.36 22.15 -3.94
N CYS A 45 -3.71 21.97 -2.67
CA CYS A 45 -2.94 22.53 -1.56
C CYS A 45 -1.61 21.77 -1.38
N GLN A 46 -0.55 22.24 -2.05
CA GLN A 46 0.77 21.60 -1.99
C GLN A 46 1.29 21.48 -0.56
N GLU A 47 1.10 22.52 0.25
CA GLU A 47 1.54 22.55 1.64
C GLU A 47 0.93 21.41 2.48
N ALA A 48 -0.37 21.11 2.28
CA ALA A 48 -1.00 19.98 2.96
C ALA A 48 -0.40 18.64 2.49
N SER A 49 -0.13 18.50 1.19
CA SER A 49 0.51 17.30 0.64
C SER A 49 1.91 17.08 1.22
N ASP A 50 2.69 18.14 1.32
CA ASP A 50 4.06 18.11 1.86
C ASP A 50 4.05 17.76 3.36
N LEU A 51 3.08 18.27 4.13
CA LEU A 51 2.92 17.95 5.55
C LEU A 51 2.52 16.47 5.77
N VAL A 52 1.75 15.85 4.88
CA VAL A 52 1.50 14.40 4.94
C VAL A 52 2.82 13.63 4.73
N LEU A 53 3.64 14.04 3.75
CA LEU A 53 4.92 13.41 3.51
C LEU A 53 5.87 13.61 4.71
N GLU A 54 5.87 14.78 5.33
CA GLU A 54 6.62 15.05 6.57
C GLU A 54 6.17 14.12 7.71
N ALA A 55 4.84 13.97 7.90
CA ALA A 55 4.27 13.03 8.86
C ALA A 55 4.72 11.59 8.62
N PHE A 56 4.77 11.16 7.35
CA PHE A 56 5.20 9.81 6.98
C PHE A 56 6.72 9.63 7.11
N ASN A 57 7.46 10.74 7.14
CA ASN A 57 8.90 10.74 7.41
C ASN A 57 9.23 10.80 8.90
N ASP A 58 8.24 10.86 9.79
CA ASP A 58 8.46 10.75 11.23
C ASP A 58 9.16 9.41 11.56
N PRO A 59 10.27 9.41 12.31
CA PRO A 59 11.01 8.18 12.58
C PRO A 59 10.16 7.12 13.30
N TRP A 60 9.31 7.52 14.27
CA TRP A 60 8.48 6.58 15.02
C TRP A 60 7.44 5.93 14.13
N VAL A 61 6.78 6.71 13.26
CA VAL A 61 5.85 6.19 12.25
C VAL A 61 6.56 5.20 11.32
N ILE A 62 7.75 5.51 10.82
CA ILE A 62 8.53 4.61 9.97
C ILE A 62 8.80 3.30 10.70
N ARG A 63 9.33 3.36 11.91
CA ARG A 63 9.69 2.17 12.70
C ARG A 63 8.48 1.29 12.97
N ASP A 64 7.40 1.87 13.45
CA ASP A 64 6.23 1.12 13.89
C ASP A 64 5.52 0.47 12.68
N ASN A 65 5.41 1.18 11.55
CA ASN A 65 4.87 0.60 10.32
C ASN A 65 5.78 -0.50 9.75
N ARG A 66 7.10 -0.29 9.68
CA ARG A 66 8.04 -1.35 9.24
C ARG A 66 7.90 -2.61 10.08
N LYS A 67 7.84 -2.45 11.40
CA LYS A 67 7.68 -3.57 12.32
C LYS A 67 6.34 -4.28 12.10
N ALA A 68 5.24 -3.52 12.04
CA ALA A 68 3.90 -4.07 11.84
C ALA A 68 3.78 -4.85 10.52
N ILE A 69 4.34 -4.32 9.43
CA ILE A 69 4.35 -4.97 8.11
C ILE A 69 5.24 -6.22 8.13
N GLY A 70 6.44 -6.13 8.72
CA GLY A 70 7.41 -7.24 8.75
C GLY A 70 6.92 -8.49 9.47
N HIS A 71 5.89 -8.37 10.33
CA HIS A 71 5.22 -9.53 10.94
C HIS A 71 4.35 -10.34 9.97
N ILE A 72 3.99 -9.77 8.82
CA ILE A 72 3.01 -10.32 7.88
C ILE A 72 3.61 -10.51 6.48
N ILE A 73 4.45 -9.58 6.05
CA ILE A 73 5.04 -9.51 4.72
C ILE A 73 6.53 -9.25 4.88
N ASP A 74 7.35 -10.19 4.45
CA ASP A 74 8.80 -10.07 4.46
C ASP A 74 9.25 -8.92 3.52
N GLU A 75 10.19 -8.08 3.95
CA GLU A 75 10.75 -6.99 3.13
C GLU A 75 11.54 -7.50 1.90
N TRP A 76 12.00 -8.75 1.94
CA TRP A 76 12.66 -9.46 0.84
C TRP A 76 11.71 -9.97 -0.23
N ASP A 77 10.40 -9.99 0.06
CA ASP A 77 9.40 -10.50 -0.87
C ASP A 77 8.98 -9.44 -1.89
N ASP A 78 9.82 -9.22 -2.90
CA ASP A 78 9.65 -8.21 -3.93
C ASP A 78 8.63 -8.60 -5.03
N ARG A 79 7.74 -9.56 -4.75
CA ARG A 79 6.64 -9.88 -5.66
C ARG A 79 5.64 -8.72 -5.76
N ALA A 80 5.16 -8.40 -6.95
CA ALA A 80 4.32 -7.23 -7.22
C ALA A 80 3.06 -7.16 -6.35
N TRP A 81 2.40 -8.30 -6.13
CA TRP A 81 1.22 -8.38 -5.26
C TRP A 81 1.54 -8.14 -3.78
N GLN A 82 2.77 -8.46 -3.32
CA GLN A 82 3.21 -8.17 -1.96
C GLN A 82 3.44 -6.69 -1.75
N GLN A 83 3.94 -5.97 -2.76
CA GLN A 83 4.04 -4.51 -2.72
C GLN A 83 2.68 -3.87 -2.44
N ARG A 84 1.66 -4.29 -3.20
CA ARG A 84 0.28 -3.83 -2.98
C ARG A 84 -0.23 -4.20 -1.59
N ARG A 85 0.07 -5.40 -1.09
CA ARG A 85 -0.32 -5.79 0.28
C ARG A 85 0.33 -4.91 1.35
N ARG A 86 1.60 -4.53 1.19
CA ARG A 86 2.27 -3.60 2.11
C ARG A 86 1.59 -2.24 2.10
N LEU A 87 1.27 -1.72 0.91
CA LEU A 87 0.54 -0.46 0.76
C LEU A 87 -0.85 -0.53 1.40
N ALA A 88 -1.63 -1.57 1.12
CA ALA A 88 -2.94 -1.80 1.69
C ALA A 88 -2.92 -1.93 3.22
N PHE A 89 -1.95 -2.68 3.76
CA PHE A 89 -1.78 -2.81 5.21
C PHE A 89 -1.41 -1.47 5.84
N SER A 90 -0.45 -0.77 5.25
CA SER A 90 -0.01 0.56 5.72
C SER A 90 -1.14 1.57 5.70
N PHE A 91 -1.92 1.59 4.61
CA PHE A 91 -3.09 2.43 4.48
C PHE A 91 -4.05 2.19 5.64
N ARG A 92 -4.42 0.94 5.91
CA ARG A 92 -5.33 0.61 7.04
C ARG A 92 -4.75 0.97 8.41
N THR A 93 -3.43 0.90 8.59
CA THR A 93 -2.78 1.28 9.86
C THR A 93 -2.74 2.79 10.06
N MET A 94 -2.55 3.54 8.97
CA MET A 94 -2.39 5.00 9.00
C MET A 94 -3.71 5.76 8.82
N CYS A 95 -4.72 5.12 8.24
CA CYS A 95 -6.00 5.74 7.94
C CYS A 95 -6.71 6.18 9.22
N ARG A 96 -6.97 7.49 9.29
CA ARG A 96 -7.75 8.14 10.36
C ARG A 96 -9.16 8.52 9.93
N TRP A 97 -9.60 8.08 8.75
CA TRP A 97 -10.99 8.28 8.33
C TRP A 97 -11.91 7.43 9.21
N GLU A 98 -12.74 8.08 10.03
CA GLU A 98 -13.68 7.40 10.94
C GLU A 98 -14.69 6.51 10.21
N GLY A 99 -14.93 6.79 8.92
CA GLY A 99 -15.84 6.02 8.08
C GLY A 99 -15.47 4.54 7.94
N GLN A 100 -14.21 4.16 8.21
CA GLN A 100 -13.77 2.76 8.23
C GLN A 100 -14.41 1.93 9.35
N TYR A 101 -14.99 2.59 10.37
CA TYR A 101 -15.64 1.92 11.50
C TYR A 101 -17.17 1.97 11.43
N ARG A 102 -17.76 2.43 10.32
CA ARG A 102 -19.22 2.58 10.17
C ARG A 102 -19.96 1.27 10.43
N GLN A 103 -19.39 0.14 10.02
CA GLN A 103 -19.96 -1.19 10.24
C GLN A 103 -20.06 -1.60 11.73
N TYR A 104 -19.34 -0.92 12.62
CA TYR A 104 -19.35 -1.16 14.06
C TYR A 104 -20.10 -0.08 14.84
N ASN A 105 -20.63 0.93 14.15
CA ASN A 105 -21.39 2.00 14.78
C ASN A 105 -22.87 1.62 14.82
N ASP A 106 -23.37 1.31 16.02
CA ASP A 106 -24.77 0.94 16.27
C ASP A 106 -25.79 2.03 15.88
N GLU A 107 -25.34 3.28 15.68
CA GLU A 107 -26.19 4.40 15.27
C GLU A 107 -26.39 4.48 13.75
N ILE A 108 -25.57 3.78 12.96
CA ILE A 108 -25.64 3.78 11.50
C ILE A 108 -26.49 2.62 11.03
N ASP A 109 -27.43 2.89 10.11
CA ASP A 109 -28.21 1.83 9.45
C ASP A 109 -27.23 0.90 8.70
N PRO A 110 -27.21 -0.44 8.97
CA PRO A 110 -26.33 -1.37 8.26
C PRO A 110 -26.45 -1.27 6.74
N GLU A 111 -27.63 -0.88 6.25
CA GLU A 111 -27.89 -0.66 4.83
C GLU A 111 -27.22 0.59 4.23
N GLU A 112 -26.84 1.56 5.06
CA GLU A 112 -26.02 2.71 4.67
C GLU A 112 -24.54 2.34 4.55
N VAL A 113 -24.15 1.20 5.13
CA VAL A 113 -22.80 0.62 5.03
C VAL A 113 -22.72 -0.30 3.81
N CYS A 114 -23.59 -1.31 3.72
CA CYS A 114 -23.65 -2.24 2.60
C CYS A 114 -25.13 -2.53 2.26
N PRO A 115 -25.63 -2.07 1.10
CA PRO A 115 -27.03 -2.27 0.72
C PRO A 115 -27.40 -3.76 0.63
N SER A 116 -28.44 -4.19 1.36
CA SER A 116 -28.82 -5.61 1.40
C SER A 116 -29.38 -6.13 0.09
N ASP A 117 -29.95 -5.26 -0.74
CA ASP A 117 -30.53 -5.61 -2.04
C ASP A 117 -29.52 -6.13 -3.06
N VAL A 118 -28.24 -5.81 -2.88
CA VAL A 118 -27.12 -6.27 -3.73
C VAL A 118 -25.95 -6.83 -2.93
N LYS A 119 -26.15 -7.10 -1.63
CA LYS A 119 -25.08 -7.50 -0.71
C LYS A 119 -24.30 -8.73 -1.18
N GLU A 120 -25.00 -9.77 -1.65
CA GLU A 120 -24.33 -11.00 -2.14
C GLU A 120 -23.40 -10.72 -3.33
N MET A 121 -23.77 -9.79 -4.23
CA MET A 121 -22.93 -9.38 -5.34
C MET A 121 -21.72 -8.58 -4.86
N LEU A 122 -21.92 -7.67 -3.90
CA LEU A 122 -20.84 -6.87 -3.32
C LEU A 122 -19.82 -7.75 -2.60
N GLU A 123 -20.28 -8.67 -1.75
CA GLU A 123 -19.43 -9.64 -1.05
C GLU A 123 -18.70 -10.56 -2.03
N GLU A 124 -19.33 -10.94 -3.15
CA GLU A 124 -18.64 -11.73 -4.17
C GLU A 124 -17.54 -10.92 -4.86
N GLY A 125 -17.77 -9.64 -5.16
CA GLY A 125 -16.72 -8.77 -5.70
C GLY A 125 -15.55 -8.57 -4.72
N GLU A 126 -15.83 -8.36 -3.43
CA GLU A 126 -14.80 -8.32 -2.38
C GLU A 126 -14.00 -9.62 -2.32
N TYR A 127 -14.67 -10.77 -2.40
CA TYR A 127 -13.98 -12.07 -2.44
C TYR A 127 -13.00 -12.17 -3.62
N GLN A 128 -13.36 -11.65 -4.80
CA GLN A 128 -12.46 -11.60 -5.95
C GLN A 128 -11.25 -10.67 -5.71
N LEU A 129 -11.42 -9.53 -5.03
CA LEU A 129 -10.30 -8.68 -4.62
C LEU A 129 -9.39 -9.37 -3.61
N LEU A 130 -9.98 -10.08 -2.64
CA LEU A 130 -9.26 -10.81 -1.60
C LEU A 130 -8.41 -11.95 -2.18
N GLN A 131 -8.88 -12.63 -3.24
CA GLN A 131 -8.06 -13.62 -3.93
C GLN A 131 -6.77 -13.00 -4.47
N ASN A 132 -6.82 -11.81 -5.08
CA ASN A 132 -5.60 -11.14 -5.52
C ASN A 132 -4.75 -10.63 -4.35
N TYR A 133 -5.41 -10.06 -3.32
CA TYR A 133 -4.71 -9.57 -2.14
C TYR A 133 -3.99 -10.68 -1.36
N LEU A 134 -4.56 -11.88 -1.23
CA LEU A 134 -3.95 -12.97 -0.46
C LEU A 134 -3.06 -13.88 -1.31
N LEU A 135 -3.44 -14.12 -2.57
CA LEU A 135 -2.85 -15.17 -3.41
C LEU A 135 -2.08 -14.64 -4.62
N GLY A 136 -2.12 -13.32 -4.89
CA GLY A 136 -1.50 -12.71 -6.06
C GLY A 136 -2.21 -13.02 -7.39
N GLU A 137 -3.44 -13.54 -7.33
CA GLU A 137 -4.22 -13.90 -8.52
C GLU A 137 -4.84 -12.65 -9.17
N ALA A 138 -4.19 -12.16 -10.23
CA ALA A 138 -4.59 -10.95 -10.96
C ALA A 138 -5.98 -11.05 -11.58
N ARG A 139 -6.42 -12.26 -11.95
CA ARG A 139 -7.67 -12.47 -12.68
C ARG A 139 -8.92 -12.06 -11.90
N GLY A 140 -8.89 -12.16 -10.56
CA GLY A 140 -9.99 -11.66 -9.72
C GLY A 140 -10.24 -10.16 -9.92
N ASN A 141 -9.18 -9.38 -10.16
CA ASN A 141 -9.30 -7.94 -10.42
C ASN A 141 -9.89 -7.62 -11.80
N GLU A 142 -9.73 -8.49 -12.80
CA GLU A 142 -10.29 -8.25 -14.13
C GLU A 142 -11.83 -8.30 -14.14
N VAL A 143 -12.41 -9.17 -13.32
CA VAL A 143 -13.87 -9.41 -13.31
C VAL A 143 -14.60 -8.55 -12.28
N VAL A 144 -13.92 -8.14 -11.21
CA VAL A 144 -14.55 -7.50 -10.06
C VAL A 144 -15.28 -6.21 -10.43
N TRP A 145 -14.71 -5.40 -11.32
CA TRP A 145 -15.34 -4.14 -11.71
C TRP A 145 -16.71 -4.36 -12.37
N SER A 146 -16.84 -5.41 -13.18
CA SER A 146 -18.13 -5.74 -13.80
C SER A 146 -19.18 -6.17 -12.78
N ILE A 147 -18.76 -6.92 -11.74
CA ILE A 147 -19.64 -7.32 -10.63
C ILE A 147 -20.11 -6.09 -9.86
N PHE A 148 -19.19 -5.19 -9.49
CA PHE A 148 -19.52 -3.96 -8.77
C PHE A 148 -20.40 -3.01 -9.59
N GLN A 149 -20.10 -2.81 -10.86
CA GLN A 149 -20.93 -2.01 -11.75
C GLN A 149 -22.36 -2.55 -11.82
N GLU A 150 -22.53 -3.87 -11.89
CA GLU A 150 -23.84 -4.47 -11.94
C GLU A 150 -24.59 -4.33 -10.60
N ALA A 151 -23.90 -4.49 -9.47
CA ALA A 151 -24.45 -4.21 -8.14
C ALA A 151 -24.92 -2.74 -8.02
N ILE A 152 -24.09 -1.79 -8.44
CA ILE A 152 -24.40 -0.34 -8.40
C ILE A 152 -25.63 0.00 -9.26
N LYS A 153 -25.81 -0.64 -10.41
CA LYS A 153 -26.98 -0.43 -11.28
C LYS A 153 -28.28 -0.95 -10.68
N ARG A 154 -28.21 -2.03 -9.92
CA ARG A 154 -29.40 -2.75 -9.40
C ARG A 154 -29.84 -2.27 -8.02
N THR A 155 -28.93 -1.69 -7.25
CA THR A 155 -29.26 -1.23 -5.90
C THR A 155 -30.16 0.01 -5.91
N SER A 156 -31.04 0.07 -4.93
CA SER A 156 -31.81 1.24 -4.53
C SER A 156 -30.96 2.29 -3.80
N ARG A 157 -29.73 1.93 -3.37
CA ARG A 157 -28.81 2.78 -2.60
C ARG A 157 -27.43 2.93 -3.29
N PRO A 158 -27.35 3.51 -4.50
CA PRO A 158 -26.11 3.58 -5.27
C PRO A 158 -24.99 4.35 -4.57
N ARG A 159 -25.30 5.42 -3.82
CA ARG A 159 -24.31 6.14 -2.99
C ARG A 159 -23.57 5.20 -2.02
N ALA A 160 -24.32 4.40 -1.27
CA ALA A 160 -23.75 3.49 -0.27
C ALA A 160 -22.94 2.39 -0.94
N ALA A 161 -23.44 1.80 -2.03
CA ALA A 161 -22.71 0.80 -2.80
C ALA A 161 -21.40 1.37 -3.38
N MET A 162 -21.40 2.56 -3.99
CA MET A 162 -20.19 3.19 -4.53
C MET A 162 -19.16 3.48 -3.43
N LEU A 163 -19.58 4.03 -2.29
CA LEU A 163 -18.66 4.32 -1.18
C LEU A 163 -18.06 3.03 -0.62
N TRP A 164 -18.89 1.98 -0.47
CA TRP A 164 -18.43 0.66 -0.03
C TRP A 164 -17.42 0.05 -1.01
N VAL A 165 -17.70 0.10 -2.32
CA VAL A 165 -16.80 -0.41 -3.36
C VAL A 165 -15.46 0.33 -3.34
N ALA A 166 -15.48 1.66 -3.24
CA ALA A 166 -14.26 2.46 -3.12
C ALA A 166 -13.44 2.12 -1.88
N GLU A 167 -14.12 1.93 -0.74
CA GLU A 167 -13.50 1.51 0.52
C GLU A 167 -12.83 0.14 0.38
N GLN A 168 -13.48 -0.83 -0.29
CA GLN A 168 -12.86 -2.13 -0.56
C GLN A 168 -11.58 -1.96 -1.38
N TYR A 169 -11.66 -1.33 -2.56
CA TYR A 169 -10.47 -1.09 -3.38
C TYR A 169 -9.31 -0.45 -2.59
N ALA A 170 -9.58 0.58 -1.78
CA ALA A 170 -8.58 1.21 -0.93
C ALA A 170 -7.99 0.23 0.11
N ASN A 171 -8.85 -0.52 0.79
CA ASN A 171 -8.45 -1.53 1.79
C ASN A 171 -7.61 -2.68 1.22
N GLN A 172 -7.64 -2.90 -0.10
CA GLN A 172 -6.80 -3.87 -0.79
C GLN A 172 -5.66 -3.24 -1.62
N GLY A 173 -5.45 -1.92 -1.52
CA GLY A 173 -4.34 -1.20 -2.13
C GLY A 173 -4.53 -0.82 -3.60
N TYR A 174 -5.76 -0.93 -4.12
CA TYR A 174 -6.16 -0.49 -5.45
C TYR A 174 -6.57 0.98 -5.42
N PHE A 175 -5.60 1.86 -5.14
CA PHE A 175 -5.88 3.28 -4.92
C PHE A 175 -6.37 3.98 -6.19
N ALA A 176 -5.94 3.55 -7.38
CA ALA A 176 -6.41 4.13 -8.63
C ALA A 176 -7.90 3.85 -8.85
N GLU A 177 -8.31 2.59 -8.76
CA GLU A 177 -9.69 2.15 -8.91
C GLU A 177 -10.59 2.75 -7.82
N SER A 178 -10.11 2.84 -6.58
CA SER A 178 -10.82 3.51 -5.50
C SER A 178 -11.05 5.00 -5.80
N VAL A 179 -10.03 5.71 -6.30
CA VAL A 179 -10.19 7.12 -6.71
C VAL A 179 -11.21 7.27 -7.83
N GLU A 180 -11.18 6.42 -8.86
CA GLU A 180 -12.14 6.48 -9.97
C GLU A 180 -13.59 6.34 -9.49
N VAL A 181 -13.84 5.38 -8.59
CA VAL A 181 -15.17 5.17 -8.00
C VAL A 181 -15.60 6.37 -7.14
N LEU A 182 -14.67 6.96 -6.38
CA LEU A 182 -14.95 8.12 -5.54
C LEU A 182 -15.18 9.40 -6.36
N GLU A 183 -14.46 9.56 -7.46
CA GLU A 183 -14.68 10.67 -8.39
C GLU A 183 -16.06 10.57 -9.03
N GLU A 184 -16.46 9.39 -9.49
CA GLU A 184 -17.81 9.16 -10.01
C GLU A 184 -18.87 9.42 -8.91
N LEU A 185 -18.66 8.93 -7.69
CA LEU A 185 -19.54 9.21 -6.55
C LEU A 185 -19.67 10.71 -6.31
N LEU A 186 -18.57 11.46 -6.27
CA LEU A 186 -18.56 12.91 -6.02
C LEU A 186 -19.15 13.72 -7.18
N VAL A 187 -19.18 13.19 -8.40
CA VAL A 187 -19.95 13.78 -9.51
C VAL A 187 -21.46 13.71 -9.22
N HIS A 188 -21.96 12.57 -8.74
CA HIS A 188 -23.39 12.38 -8.44
C HIS A 188 -23.80 12.97 -7.09
N TYR A 189 -22.90 12.97 -6.11
CA TYR A 189 -23.11 13.44 -4.74
C TYR A 189 -22.02 14.44 -4.32
N PRO A 190 -21.99 15.66 -4.90
CA PRO A 190 -20.89 16.60 -4.69
C PRO A 190 -20.69 17.08 -3.25
N GLN A 191 -21.69 16.92 -2.38
CA GLN A 191 -21.65 17.35 -0.98
C GLN A 191 -21.30 16.23 0.00
N ASP A 192 -20.94 15.05 -0.52
CA ASP A 192 -20.58 13.91 0.30
C ASP A 192 -19.24 14.13 1.01
N GLY A 193 -19.29 14.50 2.28
CA GLY A 193 -18.11 14.78 3.10
C GLY A 193 -17.25 13.53 3.33
N GLU A 194 -17.88 12.37 3.52
CA GLU A 194 -17.18 11.11 3.76
C GLU A 194 -16.41 10.69 2.52
N ALA A 195 -17.08 10.67 1.36
CA ALA A 195 -16.45 10.29 0.12
C ALA A 195 -15.33 11.26 -0.27
N ARG A 196 -15.51 12.58 -0.02
CA ARG A 196 -14.48 13.59 -0.28
C ARG A 196 -13.25 13.40 0.61
N ARG A 197 -13.46 13.07 1.89
CA ARG A 197 -12.37 12.80 2.83
C ARG A 197 -11.61 11.53 2.47
N LEU A 198 -12.30 10.45 2.12
CA LEU A 198 -11.67 9.21 1.65
C LEU A 198 -10.93 9.43 0.33
N TRP A 199 -11.56 10.13 -0.63
CA TRP A 199 -10.97 10.45 -1.93
C TRP A 199 -9.64 11.19 -1.79
N ALA A 200 -9.58 12.20 -0.93
CA ALA A 200 -8.37 12.98 -0.73
C ALA A 200 -7.20 12.13 -0.23
N GLU A 201 -7.47 11.23 0.72
CA GLU A 201 -6.47 10.34 1.27
C GLU A 201 -6.02 9.29 0.26
N VAL A 202 -6.96 8.53 -0.31
CA VAL A 202 -6.64 7.48 -1.29
C VAL A 202 -5.91 8.06 -2.51
N ARG A 203 -6.30 9.25 -2.97
CA ARG A 203 -5.62 9.95 -4.05
C ARG A 203 -4.18 10.31 -3.69
N TRP A 204 -3.95 10.82 -2.48
CA TRP A 204 -2.59 11.11 -2.02
C TRP A 204 -1.75 9.84 -1.98
N TRP A 205 -2.28 8.73 -1.44
CA TRP A 205 -1.60 7.44 -1.41
C TRP A 205 -1.27 6.92 -2.82
N ARG A 206 -2.21 7.01 -3.77
CA ARG A 206 -1.97 6.67 -5.19
C ARG A 206 -0.79 7.45 -5.76
N ASP A 207 -0.76 8.76 -5.51
CA ASP A 207 0.21 9.69 -6.10
C ASP A 207 1.59 9.64 -5.41
N HIS A 208 1.66 9.17 -4.15
CA HIS A 208 2.88 9.18 -3.32
C HIS A 208 3.33 7.79 -2.85
N GLN A 209 2.74 6.69 -3.32
CA GLN A 209 3.06 5.32 -2.86
C GLN A 209 4.56 4.96 -2.89
N GLU A 210 5.32 5.49 -3.85
CA GLU A 210 6.76 5.25 -3.99
C GLU A 210 7.61 6.08 -3.01
N GLN A 211 7.03 7.11 -2.39
CA GLN A 211 7.69 8.01 -1.42
C GLN A 211 7.51 7.56 0.03
N ILE A 212 6.75 6.48 0.27
CA ILE A 212 6.44 6.01 1.61
C ILE A 212 7.67 5.31 2.22
N PRO A 213 8.29 5.85 3.29
CA PRO A 213 9.65 5.43 3.64
C PRO A 213 9.76 4.00 4.17
N TRP A 214 8.69 3.44 4.72
CA TRP A 214 8.66 2.07 5.24
C TRP A 214 8.27 1.02 4.20
N ILE A 215 7.98 1.43 2.96
CA ILE A 215 7.70 0.53 1.85
C ILE A 215 8.98 0.34 1.04
N PRO A 216 9.48 -0.90 0.87
CA PRO A 216 10.62 -1.15 0.03
C PRO A 216 10.33 -0.72 -1.42
N PRO A 217 11.32 -0.18 -2.15
CA PRO A 217 11.16 0.07 -3.58
C PRO A 217 10.93 -1.24 -4.33
N ARG A 218 10.18 -1.16 -5.42
CA ARG A 218 9.88 -2.31 -6.28
C ARG A 218 11.18 -2.95 -6.78
N GLY A 219 11.22 -4.29 -6.79
CA GLY A 219 12.33 -5.02 -7.39
C GLY A 219 12.35 -4.81 -8.91
N LYS A 220 13.54 -4.85 -9.53
CA LYS A 220 13.68 -4.77 -11.00
C LYS A 220 13.09 -5.97 -11.74
N GLU A 221 13.01 -7.10 -11.04
CA GLU A 221 12.44 -8.34 -11.54
C GLU A 221 11.51 -8.90 -10.48
N ASP A 222 10.27 -9.23 -10.86
CA ASP A 222 9.25 -9.72 -9.96
C ASP A 222 9.74 -10.95 -9.17
N GLY A 223 9.75 -10.85 -7.83
CA GLY A 223 10.14 -11.94 -6.93
C GLY A 223 11.62 -12.31 -6.94
N ARG A 224 12.53 -11.49 -7.47
CA ARG A 224 13.95 -11.81 -7.57
C ARG A 224 14.62 -11.91 -6.19
N ARG A 225 14.44 -10.92 -5.33
CA ARG A 225 14.96 -10.93 -3.95
C ARG A 225 14.35 -12.09 -3.16
N PHE A 226 13.06 -12.35 -3.37
CA PHE A 226 12.37 -13.51 -2.78
C PHE A 226 13.06 -14.83 -3.16
N ARG A 227 13.28 -15.06 -4.45
CA ARG A 227 13.96 -16.27 -4.96
C ARG A 227 15.37 -16.40 -4.39
N HIS A 228 16.11 -15.31 -4.33
CA HIS A 228 17.47 -15.30 -3.76
C HIS A 228 17.46 -15.77 -2.30
N MET A 229 16.58 -15.20 -1.48
CA MET A 229 16.42 -15.59 -0.07
C MET A 229 16.00 -17.05 0.06
N MET A 230 15.01 -17.51 -0.71
CA MET A 230 14.52 -18.89 -0.62
C MET A 230 15.60 -19.92 -0.97
N ARG A 231 16.49 -19.63 -1.93
CA ARG A 231 17.63 -20.51 -2.25
C ARG A 231 18.64 -20.65 -1.11
N GLN A 232 18.71 -19.67 -0.20
CA GLN A 232 19.58 -19.75 0.97
C GLN A 232 18.94 -20.60 2.09
N ILE A 233 17.62 -20.58 2.20
CA ILE A 233 16.87 -21.30 3.24
C ILE A 233 16.62 -22.75 2.84
N ASP A 234 16.27 -22.98 1.58
CA ASP A 234 15.93 -24.28 1.01
C ASP A 234 16.81 -24.55 -0.22
N SER A 235 17.77 -25.47 -0.07
CA SER A 235 18.68 -25.88 -1.14
C SER A 235 17.97 -26.55 -2.30
N ASP A 236 16.79 -27.12 -2.06
CA ASP A 236 15.97 -27.79 -3.07
C ASP A 236 15.01 -26.82 -3.77
N PHE A 237 14.92 -25.55 -3.31
CA PHE A 237 14.08 -24.52 -3.93
C PHE A 237 14.36 -24.36 -5.42
N ALA A 238 15.63 -24.42 -5.84
CA ALA A 238 16.00 -24.29 -7.24
C ALA A 238 15.46 -25.44 -8.13
N ALA A 239 15.18 -26.61 -7.55
CA ALA A 239 14.62 -27.75 -8.25
C ALA A 239 13.09 -27.67 -8.40
N ASP A 240 12.42 -26.88 -7.55
CA ASP A 240 10.95 -26.75 -7.49
C ASP A 240 10.47 -25.30 -7.59
N GLU A 241 11.32 -24.41 -8.14
CA GLU A 241 11.06 -22.96 -8.26
C GLU A 241 9.72 -22.70 -8.96
N GLU A 242 9.40 -23.51 -9.98
CA GLU A 242 8.13 -23.43 -10.70
C GLU A 242 6.92 -23.76 -9.82
N ALA A 243 7.01 -24.67 -8.85
CA ALA A 243 5.91 -24.97 -7.94
C ALA A 243 5.73 -23.89 -6.87
N TYR A 244 6.82 -23.33 -6.35
CA TYR A 244 6.77 -22.22 -5.39
C TYR A 244 6.24 -20.92 -6.02
N MET A 245 6.51 -20.72 -7.31
CA MET A 245 6.06 -19.56 -8.06
C MET A 245 4.70 -19.76 -8.74
N ARG A 246 4.17 -20.99 -8.77
CA ARG A 246 2.86 -21.26 -9.37
C ARG A 246 1.78 -20.52 -8.56
N PRO A 247 1.02 -19.60 -9.18
CA PRO A 247 -0.12 -18.99 -8.53
C PRO A 247 -1.10 -20.08 -8.10
N LEU A 248 -1.73 -19.90 -6.94
CA LEU A 248 -2.87 -20.74 -6.60
C LEU A 248 -3.93 -20.59 -7.69
N PRO A 249 -4.64 -21.67 -8.04
CA PRO A 249 -5.59 -21.62 -9.13
C PRO A 249 -6.71 -20.63 -8.79
N TYR A 250 -6.94 -19.70 -9.72
CA TYR A 250 -8.09 -18.79 -9.70
C TYR A 250 -9.40 -19.51 -9.40
N VAL A 251 -10.14 -18.99 -8.41
CA VAL A 251 -11.49 -19.43 -8.10
C VAL A 251 -12.48 -18.45 -8.76
N PRO A 252 -13.25 -18.88 -9.76
CA PRO A 252 -14.19 -18.00 -10.44
C PRO A 252 -15.32 -17.54 -9.50
N PRO A 253 -16.00 -16.42 -9.83
CA PRO A 253 -17.13 -15.94 -9.06
C PRO A 253 -18.23 -16.98 -8.88
N ASP A 254 -18.83 -16.98 -7.70
CA ASP A 254 -19.98 -17.82 -7.41
C ASP A 254 -21.20 -17.38 -8.22
N ALA A 255 -21.58 -18.18 -9.21
CA ALA A 255 -22.70 -17.89 -10.10
C ALA A 255 -24.04 -17.79 -9.35
N ASP A 256 -24.19 -18.43 -8.18
CA ASP A 256 -25.42 -18.39 -7.39
C ASP A 256 -25.62 -17.03 -6.71
N LYS A 257 -24.54 -16.25 -6.53
CA LYS A 257 -24.56 -14.89 -5.96
C LYS A 257 -24.69 -13.80 -7.03
N LEU A 258 -24.66 -14.19 -8.30
CA LEU A 258 -24.74 -13.29 -9.43
C LEU A 258 -26.12 -13.37 -10.08
N PRO A 259 -26.59 -12.29 -10.72
CA PRO A 259 -27.84 -12.35 -11.46
C PRO A 259 -27.80 -13.40 -12.56
N PRO A 260 -28.92 -14.13 -12.82
CA PRO A 260 -28.97 -15.14 -13.87
C PRO A 260 -28.67 -14.62 -15.29
N ASP A 261 -28.84 -13.31 -15.50
CA ASP A 261 -28.59 -12.60 -16.76
C ASP A 261 -27.20 -11.95 -16.82
N PHE A 262 -26.39 -12.08 -15.77
CA PHE A 262 -25.04 -11.53 -15.74
C PHE A 262 -24.05 -12.48 -16.40
N GLU A 263 -23.41 -12.01 -17.47
CA GLU A 263 -22.35 -12.74 -18.16
C GLU A 263 -20.99 -12.20 -17.71
N LEU A 264 -20.12 -13.08 -17.22
CA LEU A 264 -18.75 -12.71 -16.87
C LEU A 264 -17.99 -12.27 -18.13
N PRO A 265 -17.23 -11.16 -18.05
CA PRO A 265 -16.43 -10.73 -19.19
C PRO A 265 -15.39 -11.81 -19.53
N PRO A 266 -15.06 -11.99 -20.82
CA PRO A 266 -13.96 -12.86 -21.21
C PRO A 266 -12.64 -12.31 -20.63
N PRO A 267 -11.69 -13.19 -20.28
CA PRO A 267 -10.39 -12.75 -19.80
C PRO A 267 -9.68 -11.88 -20.83
N VAL A 268 -8.88 -10.92 -20.35
CA VAL A 268 -8.06 -10.10 -21.23
C VAL A 268 -7.05 -11.00 -21.95
N GLN A 269 -6.87 -10.79 -23.26
CA GLN A 269 -5.94 -11.59 -24.05
C GLN A 269 -4.49 -11.32 -23.59
N ALA A 270 -3.73 -12.37 -23.28
CA ALA A 270 -2.37 -12.25 -22.78
C ALA A 270 -1.45 -11.49 -23.76
N GLU A 271 -1.70 -11.62 -25.06
CA GLU A 271 -0.97 -10.89 -26.09
C GLU A 271 -1.22 -9.37 -26.03
N LEU A 272 -2.44 -8.96 -25.66
CA LEU A 272 -2.76 -7.55 -25.49
C LEU A 272 -2.10 -6.98 -24.24
N VAL A 273 -2.12 -7.75 -23.14
CA VAL A 273 -1.42 -7.37 -21.90
C VAL A 273 0.07 -7.15 -22.18
N ALA A 274 0.72 -8.12 -22.84
CA ALA A 274 2.14 -8.02 -23.19
C ALA A 274 2.45 -6.80 -24.08
N GLN A 275 1.59 -6.47 -25.05
CA GLN A 275 1.76 -5.29 -25.90
C GLN A 275 1.64 -3.98 -25.12
N VAL A 276 0.72 -3.91 -24.14
CA VAL A 276 0.55 -2.74 -23.28
C VAL A 276 1.76 -2.60 -22.36
N GLU A 277 2.20 -3.69 -21.74
CA GLU A 277 3.40 -3.71 -20.88
C GLU A 277 4.65 -3.28 -21.65
N GLU A 278 4.85 -3.77 -22.88
CA GLU A 278 5.95 -3.35 -23.76
C GLU A 278 5.89 -1.85 -24.07
N ALA A 279 4.70 -1.32 -24.39
CA ALA A 279 4.53 0.11 -24.66
C ALA A 279 4.74 0.99 -23.41
N LEU A 280 4.44 0.46 -22.22
CA LEU A 280 4.63 1.17 -20.95
C LEU A 280 6.08 1.12 -20.46
N ALA A 281 6.84 0.07 -20.77
CA ALA A 281 8.26 -0.05 -20.41
C ALA A 281 9.10 1.11 -20.99
N ASP A 282 8.75 1.61 -22.18
CA ASP A 282 9.39 2.76 -22.82
C ASP A 282 9.06 4.12 -22.15
N LEU A 283 8.03 4.14 -21.28
CA LEU A 283 7.55 5.31 -20.56
C LEU A 283 7.96 5.32 -19.09
N GLU A 284 8.68 4.29 -18.62
CA GLU A 284 9.20 4.28 -17.25
C GLU A 284 10.08 5.52 -17.04
N PRO A 285 9.70 6.44 -16.13
CA PRO A 285 10.51 7.60 -15.84
C PRO A 285 11.90 7.12 -15.37
N GLU A 286 12.96 7.81 -15.80
CA GLU A 286 14.29 7.60 -15.22
C GLU A 286 14.15 7.65 -13.69
N GLU A 287 14.69 6.65 -12.97
CA GLU A 287 14.66 6.56 -11.51
C GLU A 287 15.20 7.88 -10.91
N GLU A 288 14.35 8.86 -10.68
CA GLU A 288 14.67 9.96 -9.79
C GLU A 288 14.92 9.28 -8.44
N MET A 289 16.13 9.43 -7.90
CA MET A 289 16.45 8.93 -6.57
C MET A 289 15.47 9.56 -5.59
N LEU A 290 14.42 8.80 -5.27
CA LEU A 290 13.48 9.15 -4.22
C LEU A 290 14.29 9.18 -2.93
N ILE A 291 14.39 10.36 -2.33
CA ILE A 291 15.11 10.57 -1.08
C ILE A 291 14.26 9.97 0.03
N SER A 292 14.36 8.66 0.21
CA SER A 292 13.81 7.96 1.37
C SER A 292 14.73 8.20 2.57
N ARG A 293 14.14 8.43 3.76
CA ARG A 293 14.89 8.42 5.04
C ARG A 293 15.44 7.02 5.38
N VAL A 294 14.91 5.98 4.75
CA VAL A 294 15.35 4.60 4.88
C VAL A 294 16.32 4.29 3.75
N ASP A 295 17.55 3.89 4.08
CA ASP A 295 18.47 3.33 3.08
C ASP A 295 17.97 1.92 2.76
N TRP A 296 17.40 1.74 1.57
CA TRP A 296 17.00 0.45 1.03
C TRP A 296 18.10 -0.25 0.22
N GLY A 297 19.21 0.44 -0.06
CA GLY A 297 20.34 -0.08 -0.82
C GLY A 297 21.03 -1.26 -0.15
N TYR A 298 20.81 -1.48 1.16
CA TYR A 298 21.30 -2.67 1.86
C TYR A 298 20.70 -3.97 1.34
N LEU A 299 19.44 -3.96 0.87
CA LEU A 299 18.82 -5.14 0.28
C LEU A 299 19.61 -5.59 -0.95
N ASP A 300 20.00 -4.63 -1.80
CA ASP A 300 20.80 -4.91 -3.00
C ASP A 300 22.24 -5.34 -2.65
N LYS A 301 22.87 -4.73 -1.64
CA LYS A 301 24.21 -5.11 -1.18
C LYS A 301 24.25 -6.55 -0.66
N LEU A 302 23.26 -6.93 0.16
CA LEU A 302 23.13 -8.29 0.67
C LEU A 302 22.84 -9.29 -0.45
N GLU A 303 21.95 -8.96 -1.38
CA GLU A 303 21.62 -9.82 -2.52
C GLU A 303 22.85 -10.13 -3.39
N ARG A 304 23.72 -9.14 -3.61
CA ARG A 304 24.96 -9.31 -4.39
C ARG A 304 26.07 -10.02 -3.59
N GLY A 305 25.90 -10.18 -2.28
CA GLY A 305 26.97 -10.60 -1.39
C GLY A 305 28.11 -9.57 -1.29
N ASP A 306 27.85 -8.32 -1.70
CA ASP A 306 28.80 -7.20 -1.71
C ASP A 306 28.94 -6.56 -0.32
N VAL A 307 28.91 -7.39 0.73
CA VAL A 307 29.00 -6.95 2.13
C VAL A 307 30.41 -7.17 2.63
N SER A 308 31.22 -6.11 2.60
CA SER A 308 32.57 -6.14 3.12
C SER A 308 32.56 -5.92 4.63
N ILE A 309 33.42 -6.63 5.36
CA ILE A 309 33.62 -6.38 6.79
C ILE A 309 34.07 -4.93 7.03
N SER A 310 34.78 -4.32 6.06
CA SER A 310 35.22 -2.93 6.13
C SER A 310 34.08 -1.91 6.17
N ASP A 311 32.86 -2.30 5.80
CA ASP A 311 31.70 -1.41 5.72
C ASP A 311 31.09 -1.12 7.11
N PHE A 312 31.54 -1.84 8.14
CA PHE A 312 31.04 -1.72 9.51
C PHE A 312 31.97 -0.92 10.45
N PRO A 313 31.47 -0.37 11.57
CA PRO A 313 32.31 0.23 12.60
C PRO A 313 33.36 -0.75 13.15
N ALA A 314 34.52 -0.24 13.57
CA ALA A 314 35.69 -1.06 13.94
C ALA A 314 35.38 -2.20 14.93
N TRP A 315 34.53 -1.95 15.93
CA TRP A 315 34.16 -2.98 16.92
C TRP A 315 33.38 -4.16 16.32
N VAL A 316 32.53 -3.90 15.32
CA VAL A 316 31.81 -4.94 14.56
C VAL A 316 32.78 -5.71 13.70
N GLN A 317 33.76 -5.02 13.09
CA GLN A 317 34.80 -5.69 12.31
C GLN A 317 35.56 -6.70 13.18
N TYR A 318 35.94 -6.31 14.40
CA TYR A 318 36.60 -7.22 15.34
C TYR A 318 35.71 -8.43 15.68
N LEU A 319 34.43 -8.20 15.99
CA LEU A 319 33.49 -9.28 16.29
C LEU A 319 33.31 -10.24 15.10
N LEU A 320 33.16 -9.72 13.88
CA LEU A 320 33.01 -10.53 12.68
C LEU A 320 34.29 -11.32 12.32
N LEU A 321 35.47 -10.80 12.65
CA LEU A 321 36.75 -11.49 12.44
C LEU A 321 36.98 -12.65 13.42
N GLU A 322 36.28 -12.66 14.56
CA GLU A 322 36.36 -13.73 15.58
C GLU A 322 35.40 -14.90 15.32
N ILE A 323 34.49 -14.78 14.34
CA ILE A 323 33.52 -15.82 14.00
C ILE A 323 34.16 -16.80 13.00
N ASP A 324 34.46 -18.02 13.47
CA ASP A 324 35.00 -19.10 12.65
C ASP A 324 33.93 -19.85 11.83
N ASP A 325 32.66 -19.76 12.24
CA ASP A 325 31.53 -20.43 11.60
C ASP A 325 30.96 -19.58 10.45
N PRO A 326 31.06 -20.04 9.17
CA PRO A 326 30.57 -19.29 8.01
C PRO A 326 29.09 -18.92 8.09
N ASP A 327 28.25 -19.78 8.69
CA ASP A 327 26.80 -19.56 8.75
C ASP A 327 26.46 -18.46 9.77
N HIS A 328 27.10 -18.49 10.94
CA HIS A 328 27.00 -17.41 11.92
C HIS A 328 27.59 -16.10 11.40
N LEU A 329 28.68 -16.15 10.62
CA LEU A 329 29.29 -14.97 10.02
C LEU A 329 28.34 -14.31 9.00
N ALA A 330 27.70 -15.11 8.16
CA ALA A 330 26.70 -14.64 7.20
C ALA A 330 25.50 -14.01 7.90
N TRP A 331 24.95 -14.67 8.92
CA TRP A 331 23.84 -14.13 9.70
C TRP A 331 24.19 -12.81 10.40
N LEU A 332 25.36 -12.71 11.06
CA LEU A 332 25.79 -11.48 11.72
C LEU A 332 26.03 -10.33 10.73
N LYS A 333 26.60 -10.61 9.55
CA LYS A 333 26.76 -9.60 8.49
C LYS A 333 25.40 -9.06 8.04
N GLN A 334 24.42 -9.95 7.84
CA GLN A 334 23.06 -9.56 7.50
C GLN A 334 22.42 -8.70 8.60
N TYR A 335 22.53 -9.15 9.86
CA TYR A 335 22.02 -8.44 11.02
C TYR A 335 22.62 -7.03 11.13
N PHE A 336 23.95 -6.91 11.07
CA PHE A 336 24.62 -5.61 11.17
C PHE A 336 24.32 -4.72 9.97
N LEU A 337 24.29 -5.25 8.75
CA LEU A 337 23.98 -4.40 7.59
C LEU A 337 22.57 -3.84 7.66
N GLN A 338 21.58 -4.65 8.04
CA GLN A 338 20.22 -4.17 8.28
C GLN A 338 20.19 -3.09 9.37
N ARG A 339 20.87 -3.35 10.48
CA ARG A 339 20.97 -2.47 11.66
C ARG A 339 21.65 -1.13 11.37
N PHE A 340 22.71 -1.09 10.56
CA PHE A 340 23.44 0.15 10.26
C PHE A 340 22.85 0.93 9.09
N SER A 341 22.22 0.25 8.14
CA SER A 341 21.53 0.94 7.04
C SER A 341 20.28 1.64 7.54
N ASN A 342 19.67 1.11 8.61
CA ASN A 342 18.47 1.68 9.23
C ASN A 342 18.56 1.57 10.76
N PRO A 343 19.31 2.47 11.43
CA PRO A 343 19.48 2.42 12.87
C PRO A 343 18.13 2.62 13.59
N PRO A 344 17.76 1.71 14.52
CA PRO A 344 16.77 1.98 15.54
C PRO A 344 16.97 3.33 16.19
N ILE A 345 15.89 4.09 16.20
CA ILE A 345 15.78 5.46 16.71
C ILE A 345 16.19 5.56 18.18
N ASP A 346 16.14 4.44 18.92
CA ASP A 346 16.53 4.37 20.33
C ASP A 346 18.06 4.34 20.56
N GLU A 347 18.91 4.51 19.53
CA GLU A 347 20.38 4.50 19.67
C GLU A 347 21.08 5.84 19.33
N GLU A 348 20.34 6.92 19.15
CA GLU A 348 20.94 8.25 19.32
C GLU A 348 20.93 8.59 20.82
N GLU A 349 22.10 8.38 21.45
CA GLU A 349 22.47 8.62 22.86
C GLU A 349 22.59 7.38 23.77
N GLN A 350 23.64 6.57 23.55
CA GLN A 350 24.49 6.06 24.64
C GLN A 350 25.98 6.17 24.31
#